data_AF-A0ABD6E2S9-F1
#
_entry.id   AF-A0ABD6E2S9-F1
#
_cell.length_a   1.000
_cell.length_b   1.000
_cell.length_c   1.000
_cell.angle_alpha   90.00
_cell.angle_beta   90.00
_cell.angle_gamma   90.00
#
_symmetry.space_group_name_H-M   'P 1'
#
loop_
_entity.id
_entity.type
_entity.pdbx_description
1 polymer ?
#
loop_
_entity_poly.entity_id
_entity_poly.type
_entity_poly.pdbx_seq_one_letter_code
_entity_poly.pdbx_strand_id
1 'polypeptide(L)'
;YLIYFYETDETAIKFDVFKNMAKNTTCADITNKLFIIDNQIVFWTVEGNCPDASYSYTLFGNNPDKILCKRYDSIAGPQEQCNNDNYQEIFQIIIDNIDADNLGLDAYHKVSEISF
;
A
#
# COMPACT_ATOMS: atom_id res chain seq x y z
N TYR A 1 -0.44 -1.44 43.53
CA TYR A 1 -0.86 -1.80 42.16
C TYR A 1 -0.23 -0.79 41.22
N LEU A 2 0.83 -1.18 40.51
CA LEU A 2 1.42 -0.36 39.45
C LEU A 2 0.71 -0.74 38.15
N ILE A 3 0.04 0.23 37.54
CA ILE A 3 -0.57 0.08 36.22
C ILE A 3 0.54 0.40 35.21
N TYR A 4 0.96 -0.59 34.45
CA TYR A 4 1.82 -0.37 33.28
C TYR A 4 0.93 0.19 32.16
N PHE A 5 1.16 1.44 31.78
CA PHE A 5 0.60 1.98 30.54
C PHE A 5 1.46 1.46 29.40
N TYR A 6 0.90 0.61 28.55
CA TYR A 6 1.49 0.28 27.26
C TYR A 6 1.20 1.48 26.35
N GLU A 7 2.20 2.30 26.03
CA GLU A 7 2.08 3.27 24.95
C GLU A 7 1.90 2.48 23.65
N THR A 8 0.67 2.44 23.15
CA THR A 8 0.45 2.07 21.75
C THR A 8 1.10 3.17 20.91
N ASP A 9 2.22 2.86 20.28
CA ASP A 9 2.83 3.75 19.31
C ASP A 9 1.87 3.92 18.13
N GLU A 10 1.07 4.99 18.16
CA GLU A 10 0.08 5.32 17.14
C GLU A 10 0.70 5.57 15.76
N THR A 11 2.02 5.65 15.68
CA THR A 11 2.79 5.90 14.44
C THR A 11 3.40 4.62 13.86
N ALA A 12 3.48 3.54 14.63
CA ALA A 12 4.00 2.26 14.15
C ALA A 12 3.10 1.64 13.06
N ILE A 13 3.71 0.99 12.06
CA ILE A 13 2.98 0.26 11.01
C ILE A 13 2.30 -0.98 11.61
N LYS A 14 1.00 -1.11 11.37
CA LYS A 14 0.21 -2.28 11.82
C LYS A 14 0.35 -3.46 10.86
N PHE A 15 1.52 -4.10 10.84
CA PHE A 15 1.85 -5.18 9.89
C PHE A 15 0.79 -6.27 9.77
N ASP A 16 0.36 -6.84 10.90
CA ASP A 16 -0.59 -7.96 10.87
C ASP A 16 -1.95 -7.56 10.26
N VAL A 17 -2.35 -6.30 10.41
CA VAL A 17 -3.59 -5.78 9.82
C VAL A 17 -3.47 -5.70 8.30
N PHE A 18 -2.35 -5.20 7.77
CA PHE A 18 -2.08 -5.19 6.33
C PHE A 18 -1.98 -6.60 5.75
N LYS A 19 -1.27 -7.51 6.43
CA LYS A 19 -1.15 -8.91 6.00
C LYS A 19 -2.52 -9.59 5.96
N ASN A 20 -3.35 -9.38 6.97
CA ASN A 20 -4.71 -9.92 6.98
C ASN A 20 -5.57 -9.31 5.87
N MET A 21 -5.48 -8.00 5.62
CA MET A 21 -6.16 -7.36 4.49
C MET A 21 -5.76 -8.00 3.16
N ALA A 22 -4.46 -8.19 2.93
CA ALA A 22 -3.94 -8.76 1.69
C ALA A 22 -4.36 -10.24 1.50
N LYS A 23 -4.35 -11.04 2.57
CA LYS A 23 -4.82 -12.44 2.56
C LYS A 23 -6.30 -12.60 2.21
N ASN A 24 -7.12 -11.66 2.67
CA ASN A 24 -8.58 -11.71 2.46
C ASN A 24 -9.01 -10.99 1.18
N THR A 25 -8.07 -10.46 0.40
CA THR A 25 -8.41 -9.80 -0.86
C THR A 25 -8.81 -10.82 -1.91
N THR A 26 -9.77 -10.44 -2.74
CA THR A 26 -10.18 -11.21 -3.92
C THR A 26 -9.60 -10.55 -5.16
N CYS A 27 -9.68 -11.22 -6.31
CA CYS A 27 -9.15 -10.69 -7.57
C CYS A 27 -7.65 -10.39 -7.54
N ALA A 28 -6.87 -11.33 -7.01
CA ALA A 28 -5.44 -11.15 -6.77
C ALA A 28 -4.62 -12.34 -7.29
N ASP A 29 -5.10 -12.99 -8.36
CA ASP A 29 -4.50 -14.20 -8.94
C ASP A 29 -3.26 -13.91 -9.79
N ILE A 30 -2.97 -12.65 -10.11
CA ILE A 30 -1.75 -12.23 -10.84
C ILE A 30 -0.73 -11.63 -9.86
N THR A 31 -1.14 -10.60 -9.11
CA THR A 31 -0.28 -9.86 -8.19
C THR A 31 -0.98 -9.61 -6.86
N ASN A 32 -0.27 -9.81 -5.76
CA ASN A 32 -0.67 -9.40 -4.41
C ASN A 32 0.58 -9.16 -3.56
N LYS A 33 1.08 -7.93 -3.53
CA LYS A 33 2.34 -7.60 -2.84
C LYS A 33 2.22 -6.37 -1.96
N LEU A 34 2.78 -6.48 -0.77
CA LEU A 34 2.88 -5.37 0.19
C LEU A 34 4.34 -4.91 0.29
N PHE A 35 4.55 -3.61 0.17
CA PHE A 35 5.85 -2.97 0.30
C PHE A 35 5.80 -1.90 1.38
N ILE A 36 6.78 -1.90 2.27
CA ILE A 36 7.01 -0.82 3.23
C ILE A 36 7.99 0.16 2.60
N ILE A 37 7.72 1.45 2.72
CA ILE A 37 8.63 2.51 2.30
C ILE A 37 8.97 3.34 3.55
N ASP A 38 10.27 3.43 3.83
CA ASP A 38 10.86 4.21 4.94
C ASP A 38 10.33 3.89 6.34
N ASN A 39 9.70 2.72 6.49
CA ASN A 39 9.02 2.32 7.72
C ASN A 39 7.89 3.28 8.15
N GLN A 40 7.31 4.02 7.20
CA GLN A 40 6.26 5.01 7.46
C GLN A 40 4.98 4.76 6.67
N ILE A 41 5.12 4.37 5.41
CA ILE A 41 4.00 4.16 4.48
C ILE A 41 4.06 2.76 3.89
N VAL A 42 2.90 2.27 3.44
CA VAL A 42 2.75 0.94 2.86
C VAL A 42 2.14 1.06 1.48
N PHE A 43 2.83 0.57 0.47
CA PHE A 43 2.29 0.40 -0.88
C PHE A 43 1.75 -1.01 -1.03
N TRP A 44 0.54 -1.14 -1.54
CA TRP A 44 -0.10 -2.42 -1.86
C TRP A 44 -0.50 -2.44 -3.32
N THR A 45 -0.10 -3.49 -4.01
CA THR A 45 -0.50 -3.76 -5.39
C THR A 45 -1.26 -5.08 -5.46
N VAL A 46 -2.39 -5.03 -6.16
CA VAL A 46 -3.27 -6.17 -6.42
C VAL A 46 -3.61 -6.17 -7.90
N GLU A 47 -3.50 -7.32 -8.54
CA GLU A 47 -3.94 -7.55 -9.92
C GLU A 47 -4.53 -8.95 -10.06
N GLY A 48 -5.56 -9.07 -10.90
CA GLY A 48 -6.23 -10.33 -11.15
C GLY A 48 -7.09 -10.32 -12.41
N ASN A 49 -7.54 -11.52 -12.80
CA ASN A 49 -8.35 -11.73 -13.99
C ASN A 49 -9.86 -11.58 -13.70
N CYS A 50 -10.28 -10.41 -13.23
CA CYS A 50 -11.70 -10.13 -12.96
C CYS A 50 -12.33 -9.23 -14.02
N PRO A 51 -13.64 -9.40 -14.29
CA PRO A 51 -14.35 -8.54 -15.23
C PRO A 51 -14.42 -7.07 -14.81
N ASP A 52 -14.38 -6.80 -13.51
CA ASP A 52 -14.28 -5.47 -12.90
C ASP A 52 -13.17 -5.47 -11.83
N ALA A 53 -12.67 -4.28 -11.49
CA ALA A 53 -11.63 -4.11 -10.47
C ALA A 53 -10.40 -5.01 -10.69
N SER A 54 -9.99 -5.16 -11.96
CA SER A 54 -8.89 -6.04 -12.38
C SER A 54 -7.53 -5.68 -11.77
N TYR A 55 -7.36 -4.43 -11.33
CA TYR A 55 -6.19 -4.00 -10.56
C TYR A 55 -6.54 -2.94 -9.52
N SER A 56 -5.69 -2.87 -8.48
CA SER A 56 -5.62 -1.74 -7.58
C SER A 56 -4.20 -1.49 -7.07
N TYR A 57 -3.87 -0.22 -6.94
CA TYR A 57 -2.63 0.29 -6.36
C TYR A 57 -3.04 1.23 -5.25
N THR A 58 -2.61 0.97 -4.02
CA THR A 58 -2.97 1.80 -2.87
C THR A 58 -1.73 2.12 -2.04
N LEU A 59 -1.53 3.40 -1.77
CA LEU A 59 -0.55 3.91 -0.82
C LEU A 59 -1.25 4.28 0.47
N PHE A 60 -0.86 3.64 1.56
CA PHE A 60 -1.39 3.84 2.89
C PHE A 60 -0.37 4.52 3.78
N GLY A 61 -0.84 5.19 4.83
CA GLY A 61 -0.03 5.50 6.01
C GLY A 61 0.24 4.22 6.82
N ASN A 62 0.38 4.38 8.14
CA ASN A 62 0.73 3.27 9.03
C ASN A 62 -0.42 2.27 9.33
N ASN A 63 -1.60 2.44 8.73
CA ASN A 63 -2.79 1.58 8.91
C ASN A 63 -3.66 1.60 7.64
N PRO A 64 -4.38 0.51 7.29
CA PRO A 64 -5.21 0.45 6.09
C PRO A 64 -6.30 1.52 5.97
N ASP A 65 -6.84 2.02 7.09
CA ASP A 65 -7.85 3.10 7.05
C ASP A 65 -7.27 4.46 6.63
N LYS A 66 -5.93 4.61 6.62
CA LYS A 66 -5.23 5.84 6.24
C LYS A 66 -4.79 5.78 4.78
N ILE A 67 -5.74 5.81 3.85
CA ILE A 67 -5.44 5.86 2.41
C ILE A 67 -4.87 7.24 2.04
N LEU A 68 -3.63 7.26 1.55
CA LEU A 68 -2.95 8.47 1.07
C LEU A 68 -3.25 8.70 -0.41
N CYS A 69 -3.05 7.66 -1.23
CA CYS A 69 -3.38 7.64 -2.65
C CYS A 69 -3.89 6.27 -3.06
N LYS A 70 -4.75 6.21 -4.07
CA LYS A 70 -5.19 4.97 -4.70
C LYS A 70 -5.48 5.17 -6.17
N ARG A 71 -5.19 4.14 -6.97
CA ARG A 71 -5.57 4.03 -8.37
C ARG A 71 -6.09 2.63 -8.63
N TYR A 72 -7.25 2.50 -9.26
CA TYR A 72 -7.88 1.20 -9.45
C TYR A 72 -8.73 1.16 -10.71
N ASP A 73 -8.94 -0.04 -11.22
CA ASP A 73 -9.86 -0.28 -12.32
C ASP A 73 -11.32 -0.20 -11.87
N SER A 74 -12.18 0.34 -12.71
CA SER A 74 -13.61 0.41 -12.44
C SER A 74 -14.42 0.31 -13.74
N ILE A 75 -15.71 0.03 -13.63
CA ILE A 75 -16.63 -0.02 -14.78
C ILE A 75 -16.63 1.31 -15.56
N ALA A 76 -16.38 2.44 -14.90
CA ALA A 76 -16.29 3.76 -15.52
C ALA A 76 -14.89 4.09 -16.08
N GLY A 77 -13.98 3.11 -16.10
CA GLY A 77 -12.56 3.26 -16.42
C GLY A 77 -11.69 3.50 -15.19
N PRO A 78 -10.36 3.62 -15.39
CA PRO A 78 -9.40 3.88 -14.32
C PRO A 78 -9.80 5.08 -13.45
N GLN A 79 -9.82 4.87 -12.14
CA GLN A 79 -10.05 5.93 -11.16
C GLN A 79 -8.78 6.17 -10.35
N GLU A 80 -8.53 7.43 -9.99
CA GLU A 80 -7.42 7.82 -9.12
C GLU A 80 -7.90 8.83 -8.09
N GLN A 81 -7.41 8.68 -6.85
CA GLN A 81 -7.70 9.59 -5.75
C GLN A 81 -6.48 9.69 -4.84
N CYS A 82 -5.99 10.91 -4.63
CA CYS A 82 -5.03 11.23 -3.58
C CYS A 82 -5.69 12.16 -2.55
N ASN A 83 -5.63 11.79 -1.27
CA ASN A 83 -6.16 12.59 -0.16
C ASN A 83 -5.11 13.57 0.38
N ASN A 84 -3.85 13.43 -0.05
CA ASN A 84 -2.75 14.27 0.37
C ASN A 84 -1.76 14.44 -0.79
N ASP A 85 -1.71 15.66 -1.32
CA ASP A 85 -0.90 16.02 -2.49
C ASP A 85 0.60 15.78 -2.29
N ASN A 86 1.08 15.77 -1.03
CA ASN A 86 2.49 15.49 -0.72
C ASN A 86 2.92 14.08 -1.10
N TYR A 87 1.98 13.15 -1.31
CA TYR A 87 2.26 11.77 -1.70
C TYR A 87 1.97 11.47 -3.16
N GLN A 88 1.47 12.44 -3.93
CA GLN A 88 1.11 12.22 -5.32
C GLN A 88 2.33 11.89 -6.18
N GLU A 89 3.43 12.62 -6.02
CA GLU A 89 4.66 12.42 -6.81
C GLU A 89 5.27 11.04 -6.56
N ILE A 90 5.47 10.66 -5.28
CA ILE A 90 6.03 9.34 -4.94
C ILE A 90 5.11 8.21 -5.41
N PHE A 91 3.78 8.39 -5.30
CA PHE A 91 2.82 7.40 -5.75
C PHE A 91 2.91 7.18 -7.26
N GLN A 92 3.03 8.26 -8.03
CA GLN A 92 3.18 8.19 -9.48
C GLN A 92 4.49 7.50 -9.89
N ILE A 93 5.61 7.82 -9.22
CA ILE A 93 6.91 7.16 -9.47
C ILE A 93 6.79 5.65 -9.27
N ILE A 94 6.21 5.22 -8.15
CA ILE A 94 6.02 3.79 -7.82
C ILE A 94 5.21 3.10 -8.90
N ILE A 95 4.11 3.73 -9.31
CA ILE A 95 3.18 3.20 -10.30
C ILE A 95 3.84 3.03 -11.67
N ASP A 96 4.66 4.00 -12.09
CA ASP A 96 5.31 3.98 -13.40
C ASP A 96 6.50 3.00 -13.43
N ASN A 97 6.96 2.55 -12.25
CA ASN A 97 8.14 1.70 -12.07
C ASN A 97 7.85 0.50 -11.15
N ILE A 98 6.63 -0.02 -11.16
CA ILE A 98 6.17 -1.01 -10.18
C ILE A 98 6.97 -2.32 -10.20
N ASP A 99 7.49 -2.69 -11.38
CA ASP A 99 8.33 -3.87 -11.59
C ASP A 99 9.84 -3.57 -11.48
N ALA A 100 10.22 -2.31 -11.24
CA ALA A 100 11.61 -1.93 -11.07
C ALA A 100 12.10 -2.22 -9.65
N ASP A 101 13.42 -2.39 -9.50
CA ASP A 101 14.05 -2.45 -8.20
C ASP A 101 13.68 -1.21 -7.36
N ASN A 102 13.42 -1.43 -6.07
CA ASN A 102 13.04 -0.38 -5.13
C ASN A 102 11.79 0.44 -5.57
N LEU A 103 10.92 -0.11 -6.42
CA LEU A 103 9.76 0.57 -7.01
C LEU A 103 10.15 1.84 -7.80
N GLY A 104 11.38 1.91 -8.32
CA GLY A 104 11.91 3.09 -8.99
C GLY A 104 12.21 4.28 -8.08
N LEU A 105 12.07 4.13 -6.76
CA LEU A 105 12.46 5.16 -5.80
C LEU A 105 13.99 5.25 -5.71
N ASP A 106 14.48 6.46 -5.46
CA ASP A 106 15.92 6.72 -5.33
C ASP A 106 16.55 6.03 -4.10
N ALA A 107 17.86 6.15 -3.96
CA ALA A 107 18.62 5.51 -2.89
C ALA A 107 18.37 6.11 -1.48
N TYR A 108 17.64 7.21 -1.37
CA TYR A 108 17.24 7.77 -0.07
C TYR A 108 16.02 7.05 0.51
N HIS A 109 15.27 6.35 -0.32
CA HIS A 109 14.14 5.53 0.10
C HIS A 109 14.54 4.08 0.33
N LYS A 110 14.07 3.53 1.46
CA LYS A 110 14.21 2.12 1.77
C LYS A 110 12.89 1.40 1.53
N VAL A 111 12.85 0.55 0.51
CA VAL A 111 11.72 -0.35 0.25
C VAL A 111 11.97 -1.74 0.84
N SER A 112 10.94 -2.35 1.42
CA SER A 112 11.00 -3.73 1.90
C SER A 112 9.68 -4.43 1.63
N GLU A 113 9.72 -5.52 0.86
CA GLU A 113 8.55 -6.37 0.64
C GLU A 113 8.18 -7.14 1.92
N ILE A 114 6.88 -7.25 2.19
CA ILE A 114 6.33 -8.01 3.31
C ILE A 114 5.66 -9.27 2.77
N SER A 115 6.14 -10.44 3.22
CA SER A 115 5.46 -11.72 2.97
C SER A 115 4.29 -11.94 3.94
N PHE A 116 3.23 -12.62 3.47
CA PHE A 116 2.04 -12.94 4.26
C PHE A 116 1.47 -14.31 3.91
#